data_AF-A0AAV5CME3-F1
#
_entry.id   AF-A0AAV5CME3-F1
#
_cell.length_a   1.000
_cell.length_b   1.000
_cell.length_c   1.000
_cell.angle_alpha   90.00
_cell.angle_beta   90.00
_cell.angle_gamma   90.00
#
_symmetry.space_group_name_H-M   'P 1'
#
loop_
_entity.id
_entity.type
_entity.pdbx_description
1 polymer ?
#
loop_
_entity_poly.entity_id
_entity_poly.type
_entity_poly.pdbx_seq_one_letter_code
_entity_poly.pdbx_strand_id
1 'polypeptide(L)'
;MAPAVLRLFFHDCFVNGCDASVLLDSTSHMESDKAAEPNDSLARLRHHQRDQVLPRARLPWPCADVIALASRDTVSLLGGPAWNVPLGRKDSRAANVSAADAYLSSPHANLTELLNKFATHGLDA
;
A
#
# COMPACT_ATOMS: atom_id res chain seq x y z
N MET A 1 -13.98 3.96 -4.19
CA MET A 1 -13.48 2.83 -3.39
C MET A 1 -12.37 2.11 -4.15
N ALA A 2 -12.66 1.52 -5.31
CA ALA A 2 -11.71 0.72 -6.09
C ALA A 2 -10.33 1.39 -6.38
N PRO A 3 -10.24 2.62 -6.94
CA PRO A 3 -8.93 3.23 -7.22
C PRO A 3 -8.05 3.43 -5.97
N ALA A 4 -8.71 3.62 -4.83
CA ALA A 4 -8.06 3.93 -3.58
C ALA A 4 -7.43 2.68 -2.93
N VAL A 5 -8.03 1.50 -3.12
CA VAL A 5 -7.48 0.21 -2.68
C VAL A 5 -6.26 -0.17 -3.51
N LEU A 6 -6.34 -0.01 -4.84
CA LEU A 6 -5.19 -0.25 -5.72
C LEU A 6 -4.01 0.65 -5.36
N ARG A 7 -4.26 1.94 -5.10
CA ARG A 7 -3.24 2.86 -4.62
C ARG A 7 -2.68 2.45 -3.25
N LEU A 8 -3.52 2.02 -2.32
CA LEU A 8 -3.06 1.53 -1.01
C LEU A 8 -2.07 0.37 -1.16
N PHE A 9 -2.35 -0.59 -2.05
CA PHE A 9 -1.43 -1.70 -2.31
C PHE A 9 -0.12 -1.26 -2.97
N PHE A 10 -0.17 -0.33 -3.92
CA PHE A 10 1.04 0.26 -4.49
C PHE A 10 1.91 0.92 -3.41
N HIS A 11 1.31 1.73 -2.54
CA HIS A 11 2.03 2.42 -1.47
C HIS A 11 2.57 1.46 -0.40
N ASP A 12 1.88 0.36 -0.12
CA ASP A 12 2.40 -0.71 0.74
C ASP A 12 3.67 -1.32 0.11
N CYS A 13 3.58 -1.80 -1.13
CA CYS A 13 4.70 -2.50 -1.78
C CYS A 13 5.93 -1.63 -2.03
N PHE A 14 5.77 -0.32 -2.23
CA PHE A 14 6.88 0.62 -2.46
C PHE A 14 7.57 1.06 -1.17
N VAL A 15 7.06 0.71 0.00
CA VAL A 15 7.66 1.07 1.30
C VAL A 15 8.01 -0.21 2.06
N ASN A 16 9.27 -0.64 1.98
CA ASN A 16 9.79 -1.88 2.58
C ASN A 16 9.11 -3.20 2.12
N GLY A 17 8.31 -3.15 1.05
CA GLY A 17 7.67 -4.32 0.45
C GLY A 17 6.22 -4.48 0.89
N CYS A 18 5.51 -5.45 0.29
CA CYS A 18 4.08 -5.64 0.54
C CYS A 18 3.84 -6.34 1.89
N ASP A 19 3.88 -5.58 2.99
CA ASP A 19 3.90 -6.10 4.35
C ASP A 19 2.82 -5.46 5.26
N ALA A 20 1.86 -4.74 4.69
CA ALA A 20 0.81 -4.01 5.39
C ALA A 20 1.30 -2.96 6.40
N SER A 21 2.56 -2.53 6.35
CA SER A 21 3.09 -1.44 7.19
C SER A 21 2.31 -0.13 7.04
N VAL A 22 1.83 0.16 5.82
CA VAL A 22 1.00 1.34 5.50
C VAL A 22 -0.32 1.40 6.31
N LEU A 23 -0.78 0.27 6.85
CA LEU A 23 -1.99 0.21 7.67
C LEU A 23 -1.76 0.57 9.14
N LEU A 24 -0.51 0.50 9.62
CA LEU A 24 -0.16 0.72 11.02
C LEU A 24 -0.46 2.17 11.42
N ASP A 25 -1.03 2.36 12.61
CA ASP A 25 -1.25 3.69 13.19
C ASP A 25 -0.05 4.08 14.06
N SER A 26 0.18 5.40 14.21
CA SER A 26 1.26 5.91 15.05
C SER A 26 1.05 5.49 16.50
N THR A 27 2.15 5.18 17.18
CA THR A 27 2.19 4.86 18.62
C THR A 27 3.20 5.77 19.32
N SER A 28 3.38 5.63 20.64
CA SER A 28 4.38 6.41 21.38
C SER A 28 5.83 6.17 20.95
N HIS A 29 6.09 5.09 20.20
CA HIS A 29 7.46 4.68 19.82
C HIS A 29 7.62 4.43 18.31
N MET A 30 6.58 4.66 17.51
CA MET A 30 6.60 4.39 16.08
C MET A 30 5.71 5.41 15.36
N GLU A 31 6.29 6.08 14.37
CA GLU A 31 5.56 6.95 13.45
C GLU A 31 5.03 6.11 12.27
N SER A 32 3.75 6.31 11.95
CA SER A 32 3.08 5.63 10.83
C SER A 32 3.55 6.17 9.48
N ASP A 33 3.57 5.31 8.46
CA ASP A 33 3.75 5.73 7.06
C ASP A 33 2.69 6.74 6.63
N LYS A 34 1.53 6.76 7.28
CA LYS A 34 0.44 7.70 7.02
C LYS A 34 0.82 9.17 7.27
N ALA A 35 1.90 9.43 7.99
CA ALA A 35 2.44 10.77 8.23
C ALA A 35 3.29 11.30 7.06
N ALA A 36 3.69 10.45 6.12
CA ALA A 36 4.44 10.85 4.94
C ALA A 36 3.56 11.68 4.00
N GLU A 37 4.11 12.73 3.39
CA GLU A 37 3.36 13.63 2.49
C GLU A 37 2.62 12.86 1.36
N PRO A 38 3.24 11.85 0.70
CA PRO A 38 2.55 11.07 -0.33
C PRO A 38 1.34 10.27 0.19
N ASN A 39 1.30 10.00 1.50
CA ASN A 39 0.27 9.22 2.18
C ASN A 39 -0.82 10.08 2.85
N ASP A 40 -0.72 11.42 2.86
CA ASP A 40 -1.74 12.30 3.45
C ASP A 40 -3.14 12.05 2.89
N SER A 41 -3.22 11.77 1.59
CA SER A 41 -4.48 11.43 0.93
C SER A 41 -4.94 9.99 1.19
N LEU A 42 -4.03 9.09 1.59
CA LEU A 42 -4.35 7.76 2.11
C LEU A 42 -4.75 7.80 3.59
N ALA A 43 -4.25 8.73 4.39
CA ALA A 43 -4.77 8.96 5.73
C ALA A 43 -6.27 9.37 5.69
N ARG A 44 -6.68 10.01 4.59
CA ARG A 44 -8.08 10.39 4.29
C ARG A 44 -8.92 9.27 3.68
N LEU A 45 -8.32 8.12 3.33
CA LEU A 45 -9.06 6.88 3.04
C LEU A 45 -9.69 6.43 4.37
N ARG A 46 -10.89 6.98 4.62
CA ARG A 46 -11.63 6.94 5.89
C ARG A 46 -11.61 5.55 6.52
N HIS A 47 -11.61 5.48 7.85
CA HIS A 47 -11.81 4.25 8.64
C HIS A 47 -12.84 3.29 8.02
N HIS A 48 -13.93 3.82 7.46
CA HIS A 48 -14.97 3.03 6.81
C HIS A 48 -14.49 2.19 5.61
N GLN A 49 -13.57 2.71 4.78
CA GLN A 49 -13.01 1.97 3.64
C GLN A 49 -12.02 0.91 4.13
N ARG A 50 -11.25 1.25 5.15
CA ARG A 50 -10.37 0.31 5.85
C ARG A 50 -11.15 -0.82 6.51
N ASP A 51 -12.27 -0.52 7.16
CA ASP A 51 -13.15 -1.50 7.81
C ASP A 51 -13.90 -2.38 6.77
N GLN A 52 -14.08 -1.90 5.53
CA GLN A 52 -14.62 -2.70 4.42
C GLN A 52 -13.61 -3.70 3.85
N VAL A 53 -12.32 -3.34 3.82
CA VAL A 53 -11.25 -4.23 3.31
C VAL A 53 -10.68 -5.11 4.42
N LEU A 54 -10.46 -4.55 5.61
CA LEU A 54 -9.96 -5.20 6.82
C LEU A 54 -11.00 -5.02 7.92
N PRO A 55 -12.08 -5.83 7.91
CA PRO A 55 -13.04 -5.82 9.01
C PRO A 55 -12.32 -6.05 10.34
N ARG A 56 -12.83 -5.43 11.40
CA ARG A 56 -12.25 -5.52 12.77
C ARG A 56 -12.23 -6.94 13.33
N ALA A 57 -12.94 -7.87 12.70
CA ALA A 57 -12.84 -9.28 13.01
C ALA A 57 -11.44 -9.81 12.63
N ARG A 58 -10.85 -10.66 13.48
CA ARG A 58 -9.60 -11.33 13.12
C ARG A 58 -9.82 -12.13 11.84
N LEU A 59 -9.23 -11.66 10.76
CA LEU A 59 -9.14 -12.44 9.54
C LEU A 59 -8.17 -13.59 9.79
N PRO A 60 -8.43 -14.80 9.27
CA PRO A 60 -7.47 -15.90 9.33
C PRO A 60 -6.24 -15.64 8.43
N TRP A 61 -6.21 -14.53 7.69
CA TRP A 61 -5.21 -14.19 6.70
C TRP A 61 -4.44 -12.92 7.10
N PRO A 62 -3.14 -12.82 6.73
CA PRO A 62 -2.35 -11.60 6.88
C PRO A 62 -3.02 -10.41 6.17
N CYS A 63 -2.95 -9.24 6.80
CA CYS A 63 -3.43 -7.98 6.22
C CYS A 63 -2.81 -7.71 4.85
N ALA A 64 -1.53 -8.02 4.67
CA ALA A 64 -0.82 -7.82 3.42
C ALA A 64 -1.44 -8.62 2.25
N ASP A 65 -1.84 -9.87 2.50
CA ASP A 65 -2.52 -10.69 1.49
C ASP A 65 -3.95 -10.20 1.22
N VAL A 66 -4.64 -9.68 2.25
CA VAL A 66 -5.98 -9.11 2.11
C VAL A 66 -5.97 -7.87 1.20
N ILE A 67 -5.01 -6.96 1.39
CA ILE A 67 -4.87 -5.78 0.52
C ILE A 67 -4.55 -6.19 -0.93
N ALA A 68 -3.68 -7.18 -1.12
CA ALA A 68 -3.31 -7.68 -2.44
C ALA A 68 -4.51 -8.28 -3.19
N LEU A 69 -5.30 -9.12 -2.51
CA LEU A 69 -6.53 -9.68 -3.06
C LEU A 69 -7.58 -8.62 -3.34
N ALA A 70 -7.81 -7.70 -2.39
CA ALA A 70 -8.75 -6.60 -2.57
C ALA A 70 -8.37 -5.73 -3.78
N SER A 71 -7.07 -5.51 -4.02
CA SER A 71 -6.60 -4.76 -5.17
C SER A 71 -6.91 -5.46 -6.49
N ARG A 72 -6.65 -6.78 -6.57
CA ARG A 72 -7.07 -7.59 -7.73
C ARG A 72 -8.58 -7.53 -7.96
N ASP A 73 -9.35 -7.72 -6.90
CA ASP A 73 -10.82 -7.71 -6.98
C ASP A 73 -11.33 -6.35 -7.47
N THR A 74 -10.76 -5.25 -6.96
CA THR A 74 -11.16 -3.91 -7.40
C THR A 74 -10.83 -3.60 -8.86
N VAL A 75 -9.72 -4.12 -9.40
CA VAL A 75 -9.42 -4.00 -10.84
C VAL A 75 -10.39 -4.82 -11.67
N SER A 76 -10.70 -6.05 -11.25
CA SER A 76 -11.66 -6.91 -11.94
C SER A 76 -13.08 -6.31 -11.95
N LEU A 77 -13.52 -5.74 -10.82
CA LEU A 77 -14.82 -5.06 -10.71
C LEU A 77 -14.96 -3.84 -11.63
N LEU A 78 -13.84 -3.21 -12.00
CA LEU A 78 -13.80 -2.09 -12.93
C LEU A 78 -13.65 -2.54 -14.40
N GLY A 79 -13.76 -3.84 -14.69
CA GLY A 79 -13.62 -4.40 -16.03
C GLY A 79 -12.17 -4.64 -16.47
N GLY A 80 -11.22 -4.57 -15.54
CA GLY A 80 -9.82 -4.91 -15.79
C GLY A 80 -9.58 -6.43 -15.86
N PRO A 81 -8.34 -6.85 -16.15
CA PRO A 81 -8.00 -8.26 -16.23
C PRO A 81 -8.14 -8.95 -14.87
N ALA A 82 -8.35 -10.27 -14.90
CA ALA A 82 -8.21 -11.11 -13.74
C ALA A 82 -6.83 -11.77 -13.74
N TRP A 83 -6.20 -11.87 -12.57
CA TRP A 83 -4.96 -12.60 -12.38
C TRP A 83 -4.96 -13.35 -11.05
N ASN A 84 -4.07 -14.33 -10.95
CA ASN A 84 -3.80 -15.03 -9.70
C ASN A 84 -2.82 -14.21 -8.86
N VAL A 85 -3.21 -13.92 -7.63
CA VAL A 85 -2.35 -13.19 -6.67
C VAL A 85 -1.55 -14.23 -5.87
N PRO A 86 -0.21 -14.25 -5.94
CA PRO A 86 0.60 -15.05 -5.03
C PRO A 86 0.31 -14.64 -3.58
N LEU A 87 0.12 -15.62 -2.70
CA LEU A 87 -0.19 -15.42 -1.28
C LEU A 87 0.96 -15.93 -0.39
N GLY A 88 0.90 -15.64 0.90
CA GLY A 88 1.90 -16.00 1.89
C GLY A 88 2.71 -14.81 2.42
N ARG A 89 2.23 -13.58 2.20
CA ARG A 89 2.84 -12.38 2.79
C ARG A 89 2.71 -12.42 4.32
N LYS A 90 3.53 -11.64 5.02
CA LYS A 90 3.46 -11.48 6.47
C LYS A 90 3.27 -10.01 6.80
N ASP A 91 2.55 -9.76 7.88
CA ASP A 91 2.32 -8.41 8.35
C ASP A 91 3.55 -7.89 9.12
N SER A 92 3.96 -6.68 8.79
CA SER A 92 5.01 -5.94 9.47
C SER A 92 4.58 -5.51 10.88
N ARG A 93 5.59 -5.22 11.70
CA ARG A 93 5.44 -4.64 13.03
C ARG A 93 6.03 -3.24 13.13
N ALA A 94 6.50 -2.71 12.00
CA ALA A 94 7.15 -1.41 11.90
C ALA A 94 6.68 -0.68 10.64
N ALA A 95 6.49 0.63 10.77
CA ALA A 95 6.34 1.55 9.65
C ALA A 95 7.66 2.33 9.45
N ASN A 96 7.82 2.95 8.29
CA ASN A 96 8.99 3.75 7.94
C ASN A 96 8.61 4.98 7.09
N VAL A 97 8.20 6.04 7.79
CA VAL A 97 7.84 7.33 7.18
C VAL A 97 8.92 7.87 6.24
N SER A 98 10.20 7.72 6.60
CA SER A 98 11.31 8.21 5.79
C SER A 98 11.45 7.47 4.46
N ALA A 99 11.16 6.15 4.46
CA ALA A 99 11.11 5.36 3.23
C ALA A 99 9.88 5.73 2.39
N ALA A 100 8.74 6.01 3.02
CA ALA A 100 7.56 6.50 2.31
C ALA A 100 7.82 7.84 1.60
N ASP A 101 8.44 8.81 2.26
CA ASP A 101 8.82 10.10 1.63
C ASP A 101 9.87 9.91 0.51
N ALA A 102 10.83 9.00 0.70
CA ALA A 102 11.90 8.77 -0.27
C ALA A 102 11.44 8.03 -1.54
N TYR A 103 10.68 6.95 -1.38
CA TYR A 103 10.43 5.99 -2.45
C TYR A 103 9.10 6.21 -3.18
N LEU A 104 8.12 6.85 -2.54
CA LEU A 104 6.88 7.18 -3.24
C LEU A 104 7.14 8.32 -4.23
N SER A 105 6.70 8.12 -5.47
CA SER A 105 6.94 9.08 -6.55
C SER A 105 6.07 10.31 -6.40
N SER A 106 6.69 11.49 -6.54
CA SER A 106 5.97 12.76 -6.64
C SER A 106 5.20 12.82 -7.96
N PRO A 107 3.99 13.41 -8.00
CA PRO A 107 3.30 13.69 -9.25
C PRO A 107 4.05 14.67 -10.16
N HIS A 108 5.07 15.37 -9.64
CA HIS A 108 5.92 16.29 -10.38
C HIS A 108 7.29 15.68 -10.76
N ALA A 109 7.51 14.39 -10.46
CA ALA A 109 8.75 13.69 -10.81
C ALA A 109 8.94 13.64 -12.33
N ASN A 110 10.17 13.84 -12.79
CA ASN A 110 10.51 13.67 -14.20
C ASN A 110 10.70 12.18 -14.56
N LEU A 111 10.80 11.87 -15.86
CA LEU A 111 10.94 10.49 -16.34
C LEU A 111 12.15 9.78 -15.71
N THR A 112 13.30 10.44 -15.62
CA THR A 112 14.52 9.85 -15.06
C THR A 112 14.34 9.49 -13.58
N GLU A 113 13.69 10.35 -12.81
CA GLU A 113 13.38 10.07 -11.39
C GLU A 113 12.43 8.87 -11.26
N LEU A 114 11.37 8.82 -12.07
CA LEU A 114 10.42 7.70 -12.07
C LEU A 114 11.11 6.37 -12.40
N LEU A 115 11.93 6.34 -13.46
CA LEU A 115 12.68 5.14 -13.84
C LEU A 115 13.61 4.67 -12.71
N ASN A 116 14.33 5.59 -12.08
CA ASN A 116 15.21 5.26 -10.97
C ASN A 116 14.45 4.69 -9.77
N LYS A 117 13.31 5.30 -9.39
CA LYS A 117 12.48 4.83 -8.27
C LYS A 117 11.91 3.43 -8.53
N PHE A 118 11.41 3.16 -9.73
CA PHE A 118 10.91 1.83 -10.07
C PHE A 118 12.04 0.79 -10.10
N ALA A 119 13.19 1.15 -10.66
CA ALA A 119 14.36 0.27 -10.68
C ALA A 119 14.87 -0.09 -9.28
N THR A 120 14.77 0.82 -8.28
CA THR A 120 15.13 0.49 -6.89
C THR A 120 14.26 -0.58 -6.24
N HIS A 121 13.07 -0.84 -6.80
CA HIS A 121 12.18 -1.92 -6.39
C HIS A 121 12.24 -3.14 -7.34
N GLY A 122 13.22 -3.17 -8.25
CA GLY A 122 13.37 -4.26 -9.21
C GLY A 122 12.31 -4.28 -10.31
N LEU A 123 11.67 -3.14 -10.58
CA LEU A 123 10.70 -2.96 -11.66
C LEU A 123 11.39 -2.26 -12.84
N ASP A 124 11.56 -2.98 -13.95
CA ASP A 124 12.19 -2.47 -15.17
C ASP A 124 11.21 -1.67 -16.05
N ALA A 125 11.77 -0.99 -17.05
CA ALA A 125 11.06 -0.07 -17.95
C ALA A 125 10.54 -0.78 -19.20
#